data_AF-A0A2E7SGW0-F1
#
_entry.id   AF-A0A2E7SGW0-F1
#
_cell.length_a   1.000
_cell.length_b   1.000
_cell.length_c   1.000
_cell.angle_alpha   90.00
_cell.angle_beta   90.00
_cell.angle_gamma   90.00
#
_symmetry.space_group_name_H-M   'P 1'
#
loop_
_entity.id
_entity.type
_entity.pdbx_description
1 polymer ?
#
loop_
_entity_poly.entity_id
_entity_poly.type
_entity_poly.pdbx_seq_one_letter_code
_entity_poly.pdbx_strand_id
1 'polypeptide(L)'
;VNKICEPHELQSVTMGIAMNLASKSPHSIKVAKRAVRAALELPMSEGLKFERDEFCAMFDTEDKEIGVNAFLQRERPEWKGE
;
A
#
# COMPACT_ATOMS: atom_id res chain seq x y z
N VAL A 1 -1.65 -17.27 9.66
CA VAL A 1 -0.18 -17.15 9.56
C VAL A 1 0.18 -17.19 8.09
N ASN A 2 0.96 -16.21 7.58
CA ASN A 2 1.22 -16.07 6.14
C ASN A 2 2.53 -16.76 5.68
N LYS A 3 3.50 -16.95 6.59
CA LYS A 3 4.77 -17.65 6.33
C LYS A 3 5.27 -18.30 7.61
N ILE A 4 5.85 -19.49 7.50
CA ILE A 4 6.54 -20.22 8.57
C ILE A 4 8.04 -20.19 8.27
N CYS A 5 8.88 -20.03 9.29
CA CYS A 5 10.33 -19.99 9.19
C CYS A 5 10.96 -20.54 10.46
N GLU A 6 12.25 -20.84 10.41
CA GLU A 6 13.00 -21.29 11.58
C GLU A 6 13.08 -20.19 12.65
N PRO A 7 13.12 -20.54 13.95
CA PRO A 7 13.09 -19.54 15.03
C PRO A 7 14.16 -18.46 14.91
N HIS A 8 15.36 -18.83 14.45
CA HIS A 8 16.49 -17.90 14.29
C HIS A 8 16.34 -16.96 13.08
N GLU A 9 15.48 -17.30 12.11
CA GLU A 9 15.23 -16.48 10.92
C GLU A 9 14.05 -15.53 11.10
N LEU A 10 13.22 -15.75 12.14
CA LEU A 10 11.96 -15.05 12.36
C LEU A 10 12.11 -13.52 12.27
N GLN A 11 13.14 -12.97 12.92
CA GLN A 11 13.39 -11.52 12.90
C GLN A 11 13.75 -11.03 11.51
N SER A 12 14.66 -11.71 10.82
CA SER A 12 15.12 -11.35 9.47
C SER A 12 13.96 -11.37 8.48
N VAL A 13 13.16 -12.44 8.49
CA VAL A 13 11.99 -12.59 7.61
C VAL A 13 10.94 -11.53 7.90
N THR A 14 10.65 -11.26 9.17
CA THR A 14 9.67 -10.23 9.57
C THR A 14 10.13 -8.84 9.14
N MET A 15 11.41 -8.51 9.37
CA MET A 15 11.96 -7.22 8.97
C MET A 15 12.04 -7.06 7.46
N GLY A 16 12.30 -8.13 6.70
CA GLY A 16 12.24 -8.09 5.24
C GLY A 16 10.86 -7.69 4.72
N ILE A 17 9.78 -8.19 5.32
CA ILE A 17 8.41 -7.80 4.99
C ILE A 17 8.17 -6.33 5.38
N ALA A 18 8.58 -5.94 6.59
CA ALA A 18 8.42 -4.57 7.07
C ALA A 18 9.15 -3.55 6.19
N MET A 19 10.38 -3.85 5.77
CA MET A 19 11.17 -3.00 4.86
C MET A 19 10.55 -2.92 3.47
N ASN A 20 9.98 -4.03 2.95
CA ASN A 20 9.26 -4.00 1.68
C ASN A 20 8.05 -3.04 1.76
N LEU A 21 7.26 -3.12 2.83
CA LEU A 21 6.15 -2.20 3.06
C LEU A 21 6.64 -0.74 3.20
N ALA A 22 7.70 -0.51 3.98
CA ALA A 22 8.29 0.82 4.16
C ALA A 22 8.87 1.42 2.87
N SER A 23 9.17 0.60 1.85
CA SER A 23 9.65 1.06 0.55
C SER A 23 8.55 1.60 -0.38
N LYS A 24 7.28 1.56 0.03
CA LYS A 24 6.13 2.03 -0.75
C LYS A 24 5.62 3.36 -0.18
N SER A 25 4.75 4.03 -0.95
CA SER A 25 4.03 5.22 -0.48
C SER A 25 3.29 4.91 0.84
N PRO A 26 3.59 5.64 1.93
CA PRO A 26 2.85 5.54 3.18
C PRO A 26 1.37 5.90 3.03
N HIS A 27 1.04 6.87 2.16
CA HIS A 27 -0.33 7.27 1.87
C HIS A 27 -1.09 6.11 1.22
N SER A 28 -0.56 5.53 0.15
CA SER A 28 -1.19 4.42 -0.57
C SER A 28 -1.39 3.18 0.31
N ILE A 29 -0.44 2.86 1.20
CA ILE A 29 -0.60 1.75 2.16
C ILE A 29 -1.76 2.01 3.12
N LYS A 30 -1.91 3.24 3.63
CA LYS A 30 -3.03 3.60 4.53
C LYS A 30 -4.36 3.45 3.82
N VAL A 31 -4.47 3.98 2.59
CA VAL A 31 -5.67 3.87 1.75
C VAL A 31 -6.01 2.40 1.46
N ALA A 32 -5.04 1.61 1.01
CA ALA A 32 -5.24 0.18 0.73
C ALA A 32 -5.72 -0.59 1.98
N LYS A 33 -5.14 -0.32 3.16
CA LYS A 33 -5.58 -0.95 4.41
C LYS A 33 -7.01 -0.59 4.77
N ARG A 34 -7.42 0.66 4.53
CA ARG A 34 -8.79 1.13 4.79
C ARG A 34 -9.79 0.52 3.82
N ALA A 35 -9.47 0.49 2.52
CA ALA A 35 -10.25 -0.19 1.48
C ALA A 35 -10.50 -1.67 1.81
N VAL A 36 -9.43 -2.43 2.11
CA VAL A 36 -9.55 -3.85 2.47
C VAL A 36 -10.40 -4.06 3.73
N ARG A 37 -10.29 -3.18 4.73
CA ARG A 37 -11.13 -3.26 5.93
C ARG A 37 -12.59 -2.95 5.63
N ALA A 38 -12.87 -1.93 4.83
CA ALA A 38 -14.23 -1.59 4.43
C ALA A 38 -14.88 -2.74 3.64
N ALA A 39 -14.14 -3.40 2.75
CA ALA A 39 -14.61 -4.54 1.98
C ALA A 39 -15.02 -5.76 2.84
N LEU A 40 -14.49 -5.87 4.07
CA LEU A 40 -14.88 -6.94 5.01
C LEU A 40 -16.19 -6.63 5.76
N GLU A 41 -16.55 -5.35 5.87
CA GLU A 41 -17.69 -4.89 6.67
C GLU A 41 -18.90 -4.49 5.79
N LEU A 42 -18.65 -4.08 4.54
CA LEU A 42 -19.67 -3.57 3.62
C LEU A 42 -20.20 -4.64 2.66
N PRO A 43 -21.47 -4.53 2.23
CA PRO A 43 -21.95 -5.28 1.08
C PRO A 43 -21.11 -4.99 -0.17
N MET A 44 -20.94 -5.98 -1.04
CA MET A 44 -20.08 -5.92 -2.23
C MET A 44 -20.26 -4.64 -3.07
N SER A 45 -21.50 -4.25 -3.35
CA SER A 45 -21.79 -3.07 -4.17
C SER A 45 -21.41 -1.75 -3.51
N GLU A 46 -21.43 -1.69 -2.17
CA GLU A 46 -20.99 -0.53 -1.40
C GLU A 46 -19.46 -0.51 -1.24
N GLY A 47 -18.85 -1.67 -0.98
CA GLY A 47 -17.40 -1.83 -0.95
C GLY A 47 -16.73 -1.37 -2.25
N LEU A 48 -17.28 -1.76 -3.41
CA LEU A 48 -16.76 -1.30 -4.71
C LEU A 48 -16.87 0.22 -4.91
N LYS A 49 -17.95 0.85 -4.43
CA LYS A 49 -18.09 2.32 -4.48
C LYS A 49 -17.06 2.99 -3.58
N PHE A 50 -16.88 2.46 -2.37
CA PHE A 50 -15.88 2.93 -1.42
C PHE A 50 -14.46 2.84 -1.98
N GLU A 51 -14.09 1.69 -2.56
CA GLU A 51 -12.79 1.49 -3.20
C GLU A 51 -12.56 2.45 -4.36
N ARG A 52 -13.57 2.66 -5.21
CA ARG A 52 -13.50 3.67 -6.29
C ARG A 52 -13.23 5.06 -5.73
N ASP A 53 -13.96 5.48 -4.70
CA ASP A 53 -13.85 6.83 -4.16
C ASP A 53 -12.48 7.07 -3.51
N GLU A 54 -11.97 6.11 -2.73
CA GLU A 54 -10.61 6.15 -2.18
C GLU A 54 -9.55 6.13 -3.30
N PHE A 55 -9.75 5.35 -4.36
CA PHE A 55 -8.83 5.31 -5.50
C PHE A 55 -8.79 6.62 -6.27
N CYS A 56 -9.95 7.23 -6.53
CA CYS A 56 -10.03 8.55 -7.16
C CYS A 56 -9.36 9.63 -6.30
N ALA A 57 -9.54 9.59 -4.98
CA ALA A 57 -8.91 10.55 -4.08
C ALA A 57 -7.38 10.49 -4.11
N MET A 58 -6.79 9.32 -4.41
CA MET A 58 -5.32 9.20 -4.55
C MET A 58 -4.77 9.92 -5.79
N PHE A 59 -5.58 10.32 -6.77
CA PHE A 59 -5.06 11.01 -7.96
C PHE A 59 -4.61 12.45 -7.69
N ASP A 60 -4.99 13.02 -6.55
CA ASP A 60 -4.60 14.37 -6.16
C ASP A 60 -3.39 14.38 -5.21
N THR A 61 -2.76 13.24 -4.94
CA THR A 61 -1.60 13.14 -4.04
C THR A 61 -0.27 13.30 -4.76
N GLU A 62 0.74 13.81 -4.06
CA GLU A 62 2.09 13.98 -4.61
C GLU A 62 2.74 12.60 -4.84
N ASP A 63 2.48 11.65 -3.94
CA ASP A 63 2.94 10.27 -4.09
C ASP A 63 2.43 9.61 -5.38
N LYS A 64 1.23 9.96 -5.89
CA LYS A 64 0.78 9.46 -7.20
C LYS A 64 1.67 9.96 -8.33
N GLU A 65 1.98 11.25 -8.34
CA GLU A 65 2.86 11.85 -9.36
C GLU A 65 4.27 11.26 -9.30
N ILE A 66 4.83 11.13 -8.09
CA ILE A 66 6.13 10.49 -7.88
C ILE A 66 6.13 9.06 -8.42
N GLY A 67 5.09 8.27 -8.12
CA GLY A 67 4.99 6.89 -8.56
C GLY A 67 4.91 6.75 -10.09
N VAL A 68 4.10 7.58 -10.74
CA VAL A 68 3.96 7.58 -12.20
C VAL A 68 5.27 8.02 -12.87
N ASN A 69 5.87 9.11 -12.41
CA ASN A 69 7.12 9.62 -12.98
C ASN A 69 8.29 8.66 -12.78
N ALA A 70 8.45 8.10 -11.57
CA ALA A 70 9.47 7.10 -11.28
C ALA A 70 9.32 5.85 -12.17
N PHE A 71 8.08 5.42 -12.44
CA PHE A 71 7.83 4.32 -13.37
C PHE A 71 8.23 4.66 -14.81
N LEU A 72 7.85 5.84 -15.30
CA LEU A 72 8.18 6.31 -16.65
C LEU A 72 9.69 6.50 -16.84
N GLN A 73 10.39 7.02 -15.82
CA GLN A 73 11.83 7.28 -15.83
C GLN A 73 12.67 6.06 -15.45
N ARG A 74 12.05 4.97 -14.97
CA ARG A 74 12.70 3.76 -14.43
C ARG A 74 13.63 4.06 -13.25
N GLU A 75 13.24 5.03 -12.44
CA GLU A 75 13.96 5.45 -11.24
C GLU A 75 13.29 4.92 -9.98
N ARG A 76 13.98 5.06 -8.85
CA ARG A 76 13.39 4.71 -7.54
C ARG A 76 12.56 5.90 -7.05
N PRO A 77 11.30 5.69 -6.67
CA PRO A 77 10.47 6.76 -6.14
C PRO A 77 10.93 7.18 -4.74
N GLU A 78 10.96 8.47 -4.50
CA GLU A 78 11.17 9.07 -3.18
C GLU A 78 9.82 9.54 -2.63
N TRP A 79 9.15 8.67 -1.87
CA TRP A 79 7.82 8.96 -1.33
C TRP A 79 7.87 10.05 -0.25
N LYS A 80 6.91 10.97 -0.29
CA LYS A 80 6.73 12.00 0.73
C LYS A 80 5.65 11.63 1.75
N GLY A 81 4.74 10.72 1.38
CA GLY A 81 3.67 10.26 2.25
C GLY A 81 2.47 11.21 2.32
N GLU A 82 2.36 12.10 1.33
CA GLU A 82 1.28 13.08 1.15
C GLU A 82 0.46 12.76 -0.10
#